data_AF-A0A3E5GSQ9-F1
#
_entry.id   AF-A0A3E5GSQ9-F1
#
_cell.length_a   1.000
_cell.length_b   1.000
_cell.length_c   1.000
_cell.angle_alpha   90.00
_cell.angle_beta   90.00
_cell.angle_gamma   90.00
#
_symmetry.space_group_name_H-M   'P 1'
#
loop_
_entity.id
_entity.type
_entity.pdbx_description
1 polymer ?
#
loop_
_entity_poly.entity_id
_entity_poly.type
_entity_poly.pdbx_seq_one_letter_code
_entity_poly.pdbx_strand_id
1 'polypeptide(L)'
;MARLREQYPAGTRICLNSMDGEAGMPQGLEGTVQYVDDAGQLGVKWDNGRSLSLIQGVDSFHKKEGQGHPEEKPRKKRESDLQR
;
A
#
# COMPACT_ATOMS: atom_id res chain seq x y z
N MET A 1 6.45 -6.90 -12.39
CA MET A 1 6.03 -5.76 -11.54
C MET A 1 4.57 -5.37 -11.69
N ALA A 2 3.95 -5.45 -12.88
CA ALA A 2 2.52 -5.13 -13.07
C ALA A 2 1.59 -5.86 -12.08
N ARG A 3 1.73 -7.19 -11.98
CA ARG A 3 0.90 -8.01 -11.07
C ARG A 3 0.97 -7.60 -9.60
N LEU A 4 2.09 -7.05 -9.14
CA LEU A 4 2.25 -6.64 -7.75
C LEU A 4 1.48 -5.34 -7.48
N ARG A 5 1.60 -4.37 -8.39
CA ARG A 5 0.82 -3.13 -8.41
C ARG A 5 -0.68 -3.40 -8.52
N GLU A 6 -1.08 -4.42 -9.27
CA GLU A 6 -2.48 -4.82 -9.42
C GLU A 6 -3.05 -5.50 -8.17
N GLN A 7 -2.25 -6.33 -7.47
CA GLN A 7 -2.68 -7.01 -6.24
C GLN A 7 -2.71 -6.08 -5.02
N TYR A 8 -1.75 -5.16 -4.97
CA TYR A 8 -1.55 -4.22 -3.87
C TYR A 8 -1.46 -2.78 -4.39
N PRO A 9 -2.57 -2.20 -4.87
CA PRO A 9 -2.61 -0.80 -5.24
C PRO A 9 -2.39 0.10 -4.01
N ALA A 10 -2.00 1.34 -4.25
CA ALA A 10 -1.91 2.36 -3.21
C ALA A 10 -3.25 2.47 -2.45
N GLY A 11 -3.19 2.62 -1.13
CA GLY A 11 -4.35 2.58 -0.25
C GLY A 11 -4.73 1.18 0.24
N THR A 12 -4.12 0.12 -0.28
CA THR A 12 -4.37 -1.25 0.21
C THR A 12 -3.92 -1.40 1.65
N ARG A 13 -4.81 -1.96 2.49
CA ARG A 13 -4.49 -2.30 3.87
C ARG A 13 -3.86 -3.69 3.98
N ILE A 14 -2.74 -3.75 4.68
CA ILE A 14 -1.93 -4.97 4.85
C ILE A 14 -1.56 -5.14 6.31
N CYS A 15 -1.36 -6.39 6.70
CA CYS A 15 -1.02 -6.79 8.05
C CYS A 15 0.28 -7.59 7.99
N LEU A 16 1.25 -7.19 8.81
CA LEU A 16 2.53 -7.85 8.92
C LEU A 16 2.37 -9.13 9.74
N ASN A 17 2.80 -10.26 9.19
CA ASN A 17 2.90 -11.50 9.95
C ASN A 17 4.30 -11.62 10.57
N SER A 18 5.35 -11.36 9.79
CA SER A 18 6.73 -11.41 10.25
C SER A 18 7.67 -10.66 9.30
N MET A 19 8.66 -9.97 9.85
CA MET A 19 9.74 -9.28 9.14
C MET A 19 11.04 -9.59 9.87
N ASP A 20 12.05 -10.08 9.16
CA ASP A 20 13.33 -10.44 9.75
C ASP A 20 14.19 -9.21 10.04
N GLY A 21 14.89 -9.20 11.18
CA GLY A 21 15.90 -8.18 11.51
C GLY A 21 15.39 -6.79 11.89
N GLU A 22 14.08 -6.53 11.89
CA GLU A 22 13.51 -5.20 12.12
C GLU A 22 12.89 -5.03 13.51
N ALA A 23 13.58 -4.29 14.38
CA ALA A 23 13.08 -3.96 15.72
C ALA A 23 11.85 -3.04 15.65
N GLY A 24 10.78 -3.39 16.36
CA GLY A 24 9.55 -2.58 16.39
C GLY A 24 8.58 -2.86 15.23
N MET A 25 8.76 -3.99 14.54
CA MET A 25 7.80 -4.55 13.58
C MET A 25 7.13 -5.81 14.16
N PRO A 26 6.20 -5.67 15.13
CA PRO A 26 5.54 -6.82 15.72
C PRO A 26 4.59 -7.48 14.72
N GLN A 27 4.37 -8.79 14.90
CA GLN A 27 3.31 -9.52 14.21
C GLN A 27 1.95 -8.86 14.50
N GLY A 28 1.12 -8.75 13.47
CA GLY A 28 -0.18 -8.10 13.52
C GLY A 28 -0.13 -6.58 13.27
N LEU A 29 1.06 -6.00 13.08
CA LEU A 29 1.17 -4.58 12.75
C LEU A 29 0.49 -4.29 11.41
N GLU A 30 -0.31 -3.23 11.38
CA GLU A 30 -1.04 -2.83 10.18
C GLU A 30 -0.35 -1.67 9.48
N GLY A 31 -0.47 -1.66 8.15
CA GLY A 31 0.04 -0.60 7.32
C GLY A 31 -0.79 -0.41 6.05
N THR A 32 -0.59 0.74 5.42
CA THR A 32 -1.18 1.11 4.14
C THR A 32 -0.11 1.16 3.07
N VAL A 33 -0.32 0.45 1.97
CA VAL A 33 0.54 0.53 0.78
C VAL A 33 0.47 1.95 0.22
N GLN A 34 1.61 2.61 0.08
CA GLN A 34 1.70 3.92 -0.56
C GLN A 34 2.05 3.80 -2.04
N TYR A 35 2.97 2.91 -2.38
CA TYR A 35 3.43 2.69 -3.75
C TYR A 35 4.11 1.33 -3.87
N VAL A 36 4.33 0.89 -5.12
CA VAL A 36 5.18 -0.26 -5.44
C VAL A 36 6.30 0.22 -6.33
N ASP A 37 7.52 0.04 -5.86
CA ASP A 37 8.73 0.47 -6.55
C ASP A 37 9.07 -0.50 -7.70
N ASP A 38 9.88 -0.06 -8.66
CA ASP A 38 10.19 -0.87 -9.85
C ASP A 38 11.09 -2.08 -9.54
N ALA A 39 11.71 -2.07 -8.35
CA ALA A 39 12.39 -3.23 -7.76
C ALA A 39 11.42 -4.32 -7.24
N GLY A 40 10.10 -4.10 -7.28
CA GLY A 40 9.10 -5.06 -6.80
C GLY A 40 8.93 -5.05 -5.28
N GLN A 41 9.21 -3.92 -4.63
CA GLN A 41 8.98 -3.72 -3.20
C GLN A 41 7.76 -2.85 -2.98
N LEU A 42 6.94 -3.17 -1.97
CA LEU A 42 5.78 -2.37 -1.58
C LEU A 42 6.22 -1.36 -0.53
N GLY A 43 6.24 -0.07 -0.84
CA GLY A 43 6.41 0.97 0.16
C GLY A 43 5.18 1.07 1.04
N VAL A 44 5.30 0.74 2.33
CA VAL A 44 4.17 0.71 3.28
C VAL A 44 4.36 1.77 4.35
N LYS A 45 3.29 2.51 4.62
CA LYS A 45 3.20 3.36 5.81
C LYS A 45 2.54 2.56 6.93
N TRP A 46 3.31 2.25 7.96
CA TRP A 46 2.87 1.48 9.11
C TRP A 46 2.25 2.38 10.19
N ASP A 47 1.30 1.84 10.96
CA ASP A 47 0.58 2.61 11.97
C ASP A 47 1.41 2.99 13.19
N ASN A 48 2.53 2.29 13.41
CA ASN A 48 3.55 2.69 14.40
C ASN A 48 4.35 3.94 13.96
N GLY A 49 3.97 4.58 12.84
CA GLY A 49 4.62 5.76 12.29
C GLY A 49 5.85 5.46 11.42
N ARG A 50 6.24 4.19 11.29
CA ARG A 50 7.36 3.79 10.43
C ARG A 50 6.93 3.71 8.98
N SER A 51 7.89 3.86 8.07
CA SER A 51 7.67 3.69 6.63
C SER A 51 8.74 2.73 6.12
N LEU A 52 8.35 1.49 5.82
CA LEU A 52 9.27 0.45 5.36
C LEU A 52 8.68 -0.26 4.15
N SER A 53 9.56 -0.79 3.31
CA SER A 53 9.18 -1.54 2.14
C SER A 53 9.06 -3.04 2.44
N LEU A 54 8.01 -3.69 1.93
CA LEU A 54 7.85 -5.14 1.97
C LEU A 54 8.32 -5.79 0.67
N ILE A 55 9.01 -6.91 0.79
CA ILE A 55 9.52 -7.73 -0.30
C ILE A 55 8.77 -9.05 -0.32
N GLN A 56 8.08 -9.33 -1.43
CA GLN A 56 7.33 -10.56 -1.59
C GLN A 56 8.29 -11.76 -1.58
N GLY A 57 8.09 -12.70 -0.66
CA GLY A 57 8.92 -13.90 -0.50
C GLY A 57 10.06 -13.78 0.52
N VAL A 58 10.35 -12.57 1.01
CA VAL A 58 11.24 -12.34 2.16
C VAL A 58 10.40 -12.04 3.38
N ASP A 59 9.50 -11.06 3.25
CA ASP A 59 8.58 -10.68 4.31
C ASP A 59 7.30 -11.51 4.27
N SER A 60 6.78 -11.85 5.44
CA SER A 60 5.50 -12.52 5.59
C SER A 60 4.41 -11.50 5.94
N PHE A 61 3.45 -11.33 5.04
CA PHE A 61 2.34 -10.38 5.22
C PHE A 61 1.09 -10.85 4.47
N HIS A 62 -0.06 -10.29 4.82
CA HIS A 62 -1.32 -10.54 4.13
C HIS A 62 -2.12 -9.27 3.92
N LYS A 63 -2.90 -9.23 2.83
CA LYS A 63 -3.89 -8.16 2.60
C LYS A 63 -5.05 -8.37 3.57
N LYS A 64 -5.49 -7.30 4.24
CA LYS A 64 -6.74 -7.35 4.99
C LYS A 64 -7.90 -7.15 4.01
N GLU A 65 -8.68 -8.20 3.76
CA GLU A 65 -9.96 -8.09 3.06
C GLU A 65 -10.96 -7.35 3.96
N GLY A 66 -11.37 -6.16 3.54
CA GLY A 66 -12.35 -5.35 4.27
C GLY A 66 -12.20 -3.84 4.08
N GLN A 67 -11.03 -3.36 3.67
CA GLN A 67 -10.80 -1.93 3.40
C GLN A 67 -9.85 -1.76 2.20
N GLY A 68 -10.41 -1.79 0.99
CA GLY A 68 -9.65 -1.62 -0.23
C GLY A 68 -10.55 -1.40 -1.42
N HIS A 69 -11.03 -0.15 -1.53
CA HIS A 69 -11.49 0.63 -2.70
C HIS A 69 -12.66 1.54 -2.24
N PRO A 70 -12.60 2.85 -2.55
CA PRO A 70 -12.72 3.33 -3.92
C PRO A 70 -11.34 3.72 -4.43
N GLU A 71 -10.91 3.19 -5.56
CA GLU A 71 -11.07 3.91 -6.83
C GLU A 71 -10.66 5.36 -6.64
N GLU A 72 -9.47 5.72 -7.13
CA GLU A 72 -9.07 7.11 -7.25
C GLU A 72 -10.25 7.89 -7.83
N LYS A 73 -10.90 8.74 -7.01
CA LYS A 73 -11.78 9.75 -7.57
C LYS A 73 -10.89 10.53 -8.54
N PRO A 74 -11.15 10.51 -9.86
CA PRO A 74 -10.42 11.40 -10.74
C PRO A 74 -10.70 12.79 -10.16
N ARG A 75 -9.65 13.51 -9.80
CA ARG A 75 -9.74 14.93 -9.49
C ARG A 75 -10.25 15.58 -10.77
N LYS A 76 -11.59 15.61 -10.96
CA LYS A 76 -12.26 16.49 -11.90
C LYS A 76 -11.92 17.89 -11.42
N LYS A 77 -10.79 18.43 -11.90
CA LYS A 77 -10.70 19.87 -12.08
C LYS A 77 -11.92 20.21 -12.92
N ARG A 78 -12.84 20.96 -12.33
CA ARG A 78 -13.98 21.54 -13.04
C ARG A 78 -13.40 22.34 -14.21
N GLU A 79 -13.39 21.76 -15.40
CA GLU A 79 -13.67 22.55 -16.58
C GLU A 79 -15.14 22.94 -16.44
N SER A 80 -15.39 24.17 -15.98
CA SER A 80 -16.63 24.83 -16.32
C SER A 80 -16.42 25.41 -17.71
N ASP A 81 -17.03 24.72 -18.67
CA ASP A 81 -17.36 25.13 -20.02
C ASP A 81 -17.44 26.65 -20.21
N LEU A 82 -16.64 27.12 -21.17
CA LEU A 82 -17.08 27.70 -22.43
C LEU A 82 -18.49 28.34 -22.50
N GLN A 83 -18.52 29.58 -23.01
CA GLN A 83 -19.60 30.25 -23.76
C GLN A 83 -20.83 30.78 -23.00
N ARG A 84 -20.83 32.09 -22.76
CA ARG A 84 -21.76 33.02 -23.42
C ARG A 84 -21.18 34.43 -23.52
#